data_AF-A0A6M6AAQ6-F1
#
_entry.id   AF-A0A6M6AAQ6-F1
#
_cell.length_a   1.000
_cell.length_b   1.000
_cell.length_c   1.000
_cell.angle_alpha   90.00
_cell.angle_beta   90.00
_cell.angle_gamma   90.00
#
_symmetry.space_group_name_H-M   'P 1'
#
loop_
_entity.id
_entity.type
_entity.pdbx_description
1 polymer ?
#
loop_
_entity_poly.entity_id
_entity_poly.type
_entity_poly.pdbx_seq_one_letter_code
_entity_poly.pdbx_strand_id
1 'polypeptide(L)'
;GTDKDPYNTLAILESLQKLVQIQSGIDLEWFNYFKHELTLNGTESAYLRSNDLVNCQIKTQNKLALDLKGNQFALKVYIYPELKSTATGKSIHELIFGSMRKLSLEHPSIQPAFQVLDDYVASRNISAETGGEYSALQPRLLSCDLINPAKSRVKIYLL
;
A
#
# COMPACT_ATOMS: atom_id res chain seq x y z
N GLY A 1 -1.55 -8.02 17.80
CA GLY A 1 -2.78 -8.81 17.64
C GLY A 1 -2.70 -10.06 18.50
N THR A 2 -3.62 -11.00 18.29
CA THR A 2 -3.58 -12.34 18.91
C THR A 2 -2.84 -13.30 17.98
N ASP A 3 -2.71 -14.56 18.38
CA ASP A 3 -2.07 -15.60 17.59
C ASP A 3 -2.72 -15.85 16.22
N LYS A 4 -4.02 -15.56 16.09
CA LYS A 4 -4.76 -15.71 14.84
C LYS A 4 -4.47 -14.59 13.83
N ASP A 5 -4.08 -13.42 14.32
CA ASP A 5 -3.76 -12.26 13.49
C ASP A 5 -2.75 -11.35 14.22
N PRO A 6 -1.47 -11.76 14.33
CA PRO A 6 -0.49 -11.06 15.16
C PRO A 6 -0.20 -9.65 14.66
N TYR A 7 -0.29 -9.44 13.33
CA TYR A 7 0.03 -8.18 12.63
C TYR A 7 -1.20 -7.43 12.10
N ASN A 8 -2.41 -7.84 12.47
CA ASN A 8 -3.65 -7.14 12.10
C ASN A 8 -3.89 -7.04 10.58
N THR A 9 -3.62 -8.11 9.83
CA THR A 9 -3.84 -8.18 8.38
C THR A 9 -5.30 -8.53 8.03
N LEU A 10 -6.07 -9.11 8.96
CA LEU A 10 -7.41 -9.64 8.68
C LEU A 10 -8.55 -8.69 9.09
N ALA A 11 -8.40 -7.92 10.17
CA ALA A 11 -9.50 -7.11 10.72
C ALA A 11 -10.13 -6.10 9.75
N ILE A 12 -9.37 -5.62 8.75
CA ILE A 12 -9.88 -4.72 7.72
C ILE A 12 -10.99 -5.37 6.87
N LEU A 13 -10.95 -6.68 6.68
CA LEU A 13 -11.91 -7.41 5.85
C LEU A 13 -13.31 -7.36 6.46
N GLU A 14 -13.42 -7.51 7.79
CA GLU A 14 -14.69 -7.39 8.50
C GLU A 14 -15.25 -5.96 8.41
N SER A 15 -14.37 -4.95 8.52
CA SER A 15 -14.78 -3.54 8.40
C SER A 15 -15.28 -3.22 6.99
N LEU A 16 -14.58 -3.69 5.96
CA LEU A 16 -15.00 -3.53 4.57
C LEU A 16 -16.32 -4.25 4.30
N GLN A 17 -16.49 -5.47 4.80
CA GLN A 17 -17.74 -6.23 4.64
C GLN A 17 -18.95 -5.45 5.19
N LYS A 18 -18.80 -4.71 6.29
CA LYS A 18 -19.88 -3.86 6.83
C LYS A 18 -20.09 -2.61 5.98
N LEU A 19 -19.02 -1.92 5.59
CA LEU A 19 -19.10 -0.67 4.82
C LEU A 19 -19.72 -0.84 3.42
N VAL A 20 -19.43 -1.96 2.73
CA VAL A 20 -20.03 -2.26 1.41
C VAL A 20 -21.54 -2.48 1.49
N GLN A 21 -22.07 -2.88 2.64
CA GLN A 21 -23.52 -3.01 2.85
C GLN A 21 -24.19 -1.66 3.13
N ILE A 22 -23.43 -0.66 3.60
CA ILE A 22 -23.94 0.67 3.95
C ILE A 22 -24.06 1.55 2.72
N GLN A 23 -23.09 1.50 1.80
CA GLN A 23 -23.07 2.36 0.62
C GLN A 23 -22.70 1.59 -0.65
N SER A 24 -23.55 1.70 -1.67
CA SER A 24 -23.29 1.20 -3.01
C SER A 24 -22.12 1.91 -3.69
N GLY A 25 -21.46 1.22 -4.61
CA GLY A 25 -20.40 1.81 -5.45
C GLY A 25 -19.00 1.77 -4.82
N ILE A 26 -18.85 1.18 -3.62
CA ILE A 26 -17.55 0.76 -3.11
C ILE A 26 -17.05 -0.39 -3.98
N ASP A 27 -15.83 -0.24 -4.49
CA ASP A 27 -15.15 -1.24 -5.31
C ASP A 27 -13.86 -1.68 -4.60
N LEU A 28 -13.62 -2.98 -4.57
CA LEU A 28 -12.52 -3.60 -3.83
C LEU A 28 -11.42 -4.17 -4.74
N GLU A 29 -11.50 -3.98 -6.06
CA GLU A 29 -10.52 -4.53 -7.01
C GLU A 29 -9.09 -4.13 -6.65
N TRP A 30 -8.80 -2.82 -6.64
CA TRP A 30 -7.47 -2.32 -6.29
C TRP A 30 -7.10 -2.54 -4.83
N PHE A 31 -8.07 -2.59 -3.91
CA PHE A 31 -7.81 -2.99 -2.53
C PHE A 31 -7.25 -4.42 -2.46
N ASN A 32 -7.92 -5.38 -3.10
CA ASN A 32 -7.52 -6.77 -3.08
C ASN A 32 -6.13 -6.93 -3.71
N TYR A 33 -5.90 -6.25 -4.83
CA TYR A 33 -4.60 -6.21 -5.50
C TYR A 33 -3.48 -5.69 -4.57
N PHE A 34 -3.61 -4.47 -4.04
CA PHE A 34 -2.56 -3.90 -3.21
C PHE A 34 -2.43 -4.61 -1.87
N LYS A 35 -3.53 -5.12 -1.29
CA LYS A 35 -3.47 -5.93 -0.08
C LYS A 35 -2.61 -7.18 -0.31
N HIS A 36 -2.78 -7.85 -1.44
CA HIS A 36 -1.99 -9.03 -1.79
C HIS A 36 -0.50 -8.70 -1.98
N GLU A 37 -0.19 -7.66 -2.77
CA GLU A 37 1.19 -7.30 -3.10
C GLU A 37 1.94 -6.70 -1.90
N LEU A 38 1.25 -5.96 -1.02
CA LEU A 38 1.89 -5.05 -0.06
C LEU A 38 1.61 -5.34 1.41
N THR A 39 0.77 -6.32 1.74
CA THR A 39 0.56 -6.75 3.14
C THR A 39 0.97 -8.20 3.34
N LEU A 40 1.23 -8.55 4.60
CA LEU A 40 1.53 -9.91 5.00
C LEU A 40 0.35 -10.85 4.71
N ASN A 41 0.66 -11.99 4.10
CA ASN A 41 -0.21 -13.16 4.09
C ASN A 41 0.04 -14.05 5.33
N GLY A 42 -0.69 -15.17 5.42
CA GLY A 42 -0.59 -16.08 6.57
C GLY A 42 0.80 -16.72 6.72
N THR A 43 1.39 -17.17 5.62
CA THR A 43 2.73 -17.80 5.61
C THR A 43 3.81 -16.81 6.02
N GLU A 44 3.77 -15.59 5.48
CA GLU A 44 4.72 -14.52 5.83
C GLU A 44 4.55 -14.09 7.29
N SER A 45 3.32 -14.01 7.79
CA SER A 45 3.05 -13.73 9.20
C SER A 45 3.62 -14.82 10.12
N ALA A 46 3.44 -16.10 9.76
CA ALA A 46 3.99 -17.22 10.52
C ALA A 46 5.54 -17.21 10.50
N TYR A 47 6.14 -16.93 9.34
CA TYR A 47 7.58 -16.81 9.17
C TYR A 47 8.18 -15.72 10.07
N LEU A 48 7.62 -14.51 10.01
CA LEU A 48 8.09 -13.38 10.83
C LEU A 48 8.00 -13.67 12.32
N ARG A 49 6.92 -14.32 12.75
CA ARG A 49 6.70 -14.67 14.15
C ARG A 49 7.65 -15.77 14.64
N SER A 50 7.83 -16.83 13.85
CA SER A 50 8.64 -18.00 14.23
C SER A 50 10.13 -17.67 14.34
N ASN A 51 10.58 -16.64 13.61
CA ASN A 51 11.98 -16.20 13.58
C ASN A 51 12.22 -14.90 14.38
N ASP A 52 11.21 -14.39 15.09
CA ASP A 52 11.27 -13.15 15.88
C ASP A 52 11.83 -11.94 15.10
N LEU A 53 11.41 -11.78 13.83
CA LEU A 53 12.00 -10.80 12.90
C LEU A 53 11.39 -9.40 13.00
N VAL A 54 10.41 -9.18 13.89
CA VAL A 54 9.68 -7.91 14.00
C VAL A 54 9.97 -7.24 15.33
N ASN A 55 10.95 -6.34 15.33
CA ASN A 55 11.37 -5.56 16.50
C ASN A 55 10.68 -4.19 16.62
N CYS A 56 9.84 -3.80 15.66
CA CYS A 56 9.15 -2.51 15.67
C CYS A 56 7.87 -2.52 16.53
N GLN A 57 7.57 -1.37 17.13
CA GLN A 57 6.36 -1.19 17.93
C GLN A 57 5.09 -1.07 17.06
N ILE A 58 5.21 -0.44 15.89
CA ILE A 58 4.09 -0.20 14.98
C ILE A 58 4.00 -1.35 13.97
N LYS A 59 2.89 -2.09 14.00
CA LYS A 59 2.65 -3.29 13.16
C LYS A 59 1.53 -3.12 12.14
N THR A 60 1.02 -1.89 11.98
CA THR A 60 -0.09 -1.57 11.08
C THR A 60 0.20 -2.06 9.66
N GLN A 61 -0.70 -2.86 9.08
CA GLN A 61 -0.66 -3.24 7.66
C GLN A 61 -1.46 -2.28 6.79
N ASN A 62 -2.60 -1.83 7.32
CA ASN A 62 -3.55 -1.01 6.58
C ASN A 62 -4.48 -0.22 7.51
N LYS A 63 -5.05 0.87 7.00
CA LYS A 63 -6.15 1.61 7.66
C LYS A 63 -7.17 2.09 6.62
N LEU A 64 -8.41 2.28 7.06
CA LEU A 64 -9.48 2.88 6.26
C LEU A 64 -9.65 4.35 6.62
N ALA A 65 -10.08 5.16 5.66
CA ALA A 65 -10.49 6.54 5.86
C ALA A 65 -11.78 6.83 5.11
N LEU A 66 -12.66 7.60 5.73
CA LEU A 66 -13.94 8.01 5.15
C LEU A 66 -13.94 9.53 4.99
N ASP A 67 -14.06 10.01 3.76
CA ASP A 67 -14.36 11.42 3.50
C ASP A 67 -15.89 11.59 3.53
N LEU A 68 -16.42 12.24 4.57
CA LEU A 68 -17.87 12.44 4.72
C LEU A 68 -18.35 13.61 3.85
N LYS A 69 -19.36 13.37 3.00
CA LYS A 69 -19.94 14.37 2.09
C LYS A 69 -21.46 14.22 2.03
N GLY A 70 -22.16 15.07 2.78
CA GLY A 70 -23.61 14.98 2.90
C GLY A 70 -24.03 13.64 3.52
N ASN A 71 -24.88 12.88 2.81
CA ASN A 71 -25.35 11.56 3.21
C ASN A 71 -24.50 10.40 2.64
N GLN A 72 -23.36 10.70 2.02
CA GLN A 72 -22.45 9.73 1.43
C GLN A 72 -21.03 9.85 2.01
N PHE A 73 -20.22 8.83 1.79
CA PHE A 73 -18.78 8.86 2.10
C PHE A 73 -17.94 8.33 0.94
N ALA A 74 -16.76 8.91 0.72
CA ALA A 74 -15.74 8.28 -0.12
C ALA A 74 -14.79 7.46 0.75
N LEU A 75 -14.66 6.17 0.45
CA LEU A 75 -13.83 5.24 1.21
C LEU A 75 -12.43 5.16 0.60
N LYS A 76 -11.39 5.19 1.44
CA LYS A 76 -9.99 5.04 1.05
C LYS A 76 -9.30 4.02 1.93
N VAL A 77 -8.26 3.40 1.38
CA VAL A 77 -7.33 2.56 2.13
C VAL A 77 -5.93 3.16 2.09
N TYR A 78 -5.19 3.03 3.18
CA TYR A 78 -3.75 3.26 3.25
C TYR A 78 -3.08 1.93 3.59
N ILE A 79 -1.96 1.61 2.92
CA ILE A 79 -1.28 0.31 3.03
C ILE A 79 0.21 0.52 3.31
N TYR A 80 0.71 -0.20 4.32
CA TYR A 80 2.05 -0.06 4.89
C TYR A 80 2.87 -1.34 4.63
N PRO A 81 3.80 -1.33 3.67
CA PRO A 81 4.55 -2.52 3.24
C PRO A 81 5.76 -2.86 4.11
N GLU A 82 5.97 -2.18 5.24
CA GLU A 82 7.19 -2.34 6.05
C GLU A 82 7.43 -3.77 6.52
N LEU A 83 6.40 -4.44 7.05
CA LEU A 83 6.54 -5.85 7.45
C LEU A 83 6.62 -6.80 6.25
N LYS A 84 5.98 -6.46 5.12
CA LYS A 84 6.10 -7.21 3.87
C LYS A 84 7.54 -7.17 3.35
N SER A 85 8.19 -6.01 3.47
CA SER A 85 9.61 -5.81 3.17
C SER A 85 10.47 -6.74 4.05
N THR A 86 10.25 -6.76 5.36
CA THR A 86 10.95 -7.70 6.27
C THR A 86 10.72 -9.17 5.89
N ALA A 87 9.49 -9.56 5.56
CA ALA A 87 9.16 -10.95 5.26
C ALA A 87 9.73 -11.44 3.92
N THR A 88 9.85 -10.55 2.93
CA THR A 88 10.24 -10.91 1.56
C THR A 88 11.68 -10.57 1.22
N GLY A 89 12.35 -9.75 2.04
CA GLY A 89 13.68 -9.22 1.75
C GLY A 89 13.71 -8.13 0.67
N LYS A 90 12.55 -7.76 0.09
CA LYS A 90 12.44 -6.68 -0.88
C LYS A 90 12.37 -5.34 -0.18
N SER A 91 13.00 -4.32 -0.74
CA SER A 91 12.84 -2.94 -0.25
C SER A 91 11.40 -2.45 -0.41
N ILE A 92 10.99 -1.48 0.41
CA ILE A 92 9.69 -0.82 0.28
C ILE A 92 9.52 -0.18 -1.11
N HIS A 93 10.62 0.34 -1.69
CA HIS A 93 10.61 0.88 -3.04
C HIS A 93 10.25 -0.20 -4.06
N GLU A 94 10.93 -1.35 -4.05
CA GLU A 94 10.63 -2.47 -4.95
C GLU A 94 9.19 -2.97 -4.79
N LEU A 95 8.66 -3.01 -3.57
CA LEU A 95 7.28 -3.41 -3.31
C LEU A 95 6.29 -2.41 -3.92
N ILE A 96 6.39 -1.12 -3.57
CA ILE A 96 5.43 -0.10 -4.01
C ILE A 96 5.56 0.16 -5.52
N PHE A 97 6.76 0.46 -6.02
CA PHE A 97 6.97 0.80 -7.43
C PHE A 97 6.84 -0.43 -8.32
N GLY A 98 7.25 -1.62 -7.85
CA GLY A 98 7.02 -2.87 -8.58
C GLY A 98 5.54 -3.22 -8.73
N SER A 99 4.75 -3.05 -7.67
CA SER A 99 3.30 -3.22 -7.72
C SER A 99 2.65 -2.18 -8.64
N MET A 100 3.01 -0.90 -8.51
CA MET A 100 2.48 0.15 -9.38
C MET A 100 2.83 -0.04 -10.85
N ARG A 101 4.03 -0.52 -11.17
CA ARG A 101 4.42 -0.84 -12.54
C ARG A 101 3.51 -1.91 -13.13
N LYS A 102 3.29 -3.02 -12.41
CA LYS A 102 2.36 -4.09 -12.85
C LYS A 102 0.95 -3.54 -13.08
N LEU A 103 0.41 -2.80 -12.10
CA LEU A 103 -0.93 -2.21 -12.19
C LEU A 103 -1.05 -1.24 -13.39
N SER A 104 -0.01 -0.45 -13.65
CA SER A 104 -0.02 0.52 -14.76
C SER A 104 -0.05 -0.11 -16.15
N LEU A 105 0.41 -1.36 -16.29
CA LEU A 105 0.32 -2.11 -17.56
C LEU A 105 -1.13 -2.52 -17.86
N GLU A 106 -1.90 -2.83 -16.81
CA GLU A 106 -3.32 -3.21 -16.92
C GLU A 106 -4.24 -1.99 -16.96
N HIS A 107 -3.80 -0.86 -16.38
CA HIS A 107 -4.53 0.41 -16.38
C HIS A 107 -3.69 1.54 -17.01
N PRO A 108 -3.67 1.66 -18.35
CA PRO A 108 -2.83 2.64 -19.05
C PRO A 108 -3.08 4.10 -18.67
N SER A 109 -4.25 4.42 -18.10
CA SER A 109 -4.60 5.79 -17.68
C SER A 109 -3.71 6.33 -16.57
N ILE A 110 -3.13 5.48 -15.71
CA ILE A 110 -2.23 5.90 -14.62
C ILE A 110 -0.75 5.86 -15.02
N GLN A 111 -0.43 5.20 -16.14
CA GLN A 111 0.95 4.94 -16.56
C GLN A 111 1.78 6.22 -16.78
N PRO A 112 1.29 7.28 -17.46
CA PRO A 112 2.11 8.47 -17.69
C PRO A 112 2.51 9.19 -16.39
N ALA A 113 1.55 9.34 -15.46
CA ALA A 113 1.81 9.97 -14.17
C ALA A 113 2.75 9.12 -13.30
N PHE A 114 2.59 7.79 -13.34
CA PHE A 114 3.49 6.87 -12.67
C PHE A 114 4.91 6.97 -13.22
N GLN A 115 5.10 6.98 -14.55
CA GLN A 115 6.42 7.08 -15.17
C GLN A 115 7.15 8.37 -14.78
N VAL A 116 6.46 9.51 -14.77
CA VAL A 116 7.06 10.79 -14.35
C VAL A 116 7.53 10.73 -12.89
N LEU A 117 6.74 10.11 -12.00
CA LEU A 117 7.12 9.95 -10.61
C LEU A 117 8.30 8.98 -10.43
N ASP A 118 8.29 7.86 -11.16
CA ASP A 118 9.34 6.85 -11.18
C ASP A 118 10.68 7.45 -11.63
N ASP A 119 10.67 8.17 -12.75
CA ASP A 119 11.84 8.88 -13.28
C ASP A 119 12.37 9.92 -12.29
N TYR A 120 11.47 10.69 -11.66
CA TYR A 120 11.85 11.69 -10.67
C TYR A 120 12.52 11.06 -9.44
N VAL A 121 11.94 10.00 -8.88
CA VAL A 121 12.51 9.28 -7.72
C VAL A 121 13.86 8.65 -8.10
N ALA A 122 13.97 8.05 -9.28
CA ALA A 122 15.23 7.52 -9.78
C ALA A 122 16.31 8.61 -9.88
N SER A 123 15.99 9.77 -10.45
CA SER A 123 16.95 10.89 -10.57
C SER A 123 17.44 11.40 -9.20
N ARG A 124 16.54 11.44 -8.21
CA ARG A 124 16.86 11.87 -6.83
C ARG A 124 17.78 10.87 -6.14
N ASN A 125 17.52 9.58 -6.32
CA ASN A 125 18.33 8.53 -5.72
C ASN A 125 19.74 8.47 -6.36
N ILE A 126 19.84 8.60 -7.68
CA ILE A 126 21.14 8.72 -8.38
C ILE A 126 21.92 9.93 -7.88
N SER A 127 21.28 11.09 -7.72
CA SER A 127 21.94 12.28 -7.16
C SER A 127 22.45 12.03 -5.74
N ALA A 128 21.69 11.32 -4.90
CA ALA A 128 22.11 11.03 -3.52
C ALA A 128 23.31 10.08 -3.47
N GLU A 129 23.31 9.03 -4.30
CA GLU A 129 24.38 8.03 -4.37
C GLU A 129 25.70 8.60 -4.90
N THR A 130 25.62 9.59 -5.78
CA THR A 130 26.78 10.25 -6.40
C THR A 130 27.28 11.48 -5.62
N GLY A 131 26.73 11.76 -4.43
CA GLY A 131 27.14 12.88 -3.58
C GLY A 131 26.65 14.26 -4.09
N GLY A 132 25.60 14.28 -4.89
CA GLY A 132 24.95 15.50 -5.36
C GLY A 132 24.10 16.20 -4.28
N GLU A 133 23.45 17.30 -4.67
CA GLU A 133 22.75 18.22 -3.75
C GLU A 133 21.46 17.66 -3.14
N TYR A 134 20.96 16.54 -3.65
CA TYR A 134 19.64 16.02 -3.30
C TYR A 134 19.70 14.72 -2.49
N SER A 135 18.87 14.65 -1.45
CA SER A 135 18.66 13.42 -0.68
C SER A 135 17.76 12.42 -1.44
N ALA A 136 18.03 11.13 -1.22
CA ALA A 136 17.23 10.03 -1.74
C ALA A 136 15.79 10.11 -1.23
N LEU A 137 14.83 9.79 -2.09
CA LEU A 137 13.42 9.78 -1.74
C LEU A 137 12.99 8.35 -1.40
N GLN A 138 12.51 8.16 -0.18
CA GLN A 138 12.12 6.84 0.32
C GLN A 138 10.61 6.70 0.38
N PRO A 139 10.00 5.79 -0.41
CA PRO A 139 8.58 5.52 -0.27
C PRO A 139 8.29 4.84 1.07
N ARG A 140 7.17 5.21 1.69
CA ARG A 140 6.77 4.68 3.00
C ARG A 140 5.47 3.89 2.97
N LEU A 141 4.49 4.37 2.21
CA LEU A 141 3.16 3.77 2.12
C LEU A 141 2.49 4.25 0.83
N LEU A 142 1.38 3.60 0.47
CA LEU A 142 0.47 4.10 -0.55
C LEU A 142 -0.96 4.15 -0.06
N SER A 143 -1.81 4.90 -0.76
CA SER A 143 -3.25 4.88 -0.55
C SER A 143 -4.00 4.83 -1.88
N CYS A 144 -5.19 4.23 -1.91
CA CYS A 144 -6.10 4.33 -3.04
C CYS A 144 -7.56 4.56 -2.62
N ASP A 145 -8.34 5.13 -3.52
CA ASP A 145 -9.79 5.25 -3.37
C ASP A 145 -10.44 3.86 -3.63
N LEU A 146 -11.44 3.47 -2.83
CA LEU A 146 -12.17 2.20 -2.98
C LEU A 146 -13.44 2.40 -3.82
N ILE A 147 -13.22 2.75 -5.08
CA ILE A 147 -14.23 3.01 -6.11
C ILE A 147 -13.74 2.40 -7.42
N ASN A 148 -14.62 2.29 -8.41
CA ASN A 148 -14.31 1.81 -9.76
C ASN A 148 -12.89 2.24 -10.21
N PRO A 149 -12.02 1.30 -10.64
CA PRO A 149 -10.63 1.57 -11.02
C PRO A 149 -10.44 2.77 -11.95
N ALA A 150 -11.34 2.98 -12.91
CA ALA A 150 -11.25 4.10 -13.85
C ALA A 150 -11.41 5.48 -13.19
N LYS A 151 -11.93 5.54 -11.96
CA LYS A 151 -12.11 6.75 -11.15
C LYS A 151 -11.22 6.78 -9.91
N SER A 152 -10.60 5.66 -9.56
CA SER A 152 -9.74 5.57 -8.38
C SER A 152 -8.41 6.28 -8.62
N ARG A 153 -7.84 6.83 -7.55
CA ARG A 153 -6.53 7.49 -7.58
C ARG A 153 -5.63 6.79 -6.59
N VAL A 154 -4.38 6.55 -7.00
CA VAL A 154 -3.32 6.08 -6.11
C VAL A 154 -2.46 7.26 -5.68
N LYS A 155 -2.06 7.29 -4.41
CA LYS A 155 -1.08 8.23 -3.86
C LYS A 155 0.08 7.44 -3.26
N ILE A 156 1.30 7.79 -3.64
CA ILE A 156 2.53 7.25 -3.06
C ILE A 156 3.11 8.32 -2.15
N TYR A 157 3.48 7.95 -0.93
CA TYR A 157 4.02 8.86 0.08
C TYR A 157 5.53 8.66 0.19
N LEU A 158 6.27 9.73 -0.06
CA LEU A 158 7.74 9.77 -0.04
C LEU A 158 8.20 10.59 1.18
N LEU A 159 9.33 10.20 1.76
CA LEU A 159 10.11 10.97 2.74
C LEU A 159 11.46 11.38 2.14
#